data_AF-A0A5B2TUM6-F1
#
_entry.id   AF-A0A5B2TUM6-F1
#
_cell.length_a   1.000
_cell.length_b   1.000
_cell.length_c   1.000
_cell.angle_alpha   90.00
_cell.angle_beta   90.00
_cell.angle_gamma   90.00
#
_symmetry.space_group_name_H-M   'P 1'
#
loop_
_entity.id
_entity.type
_entity.pdbx_description
1 polymer ?
#
loop_
_entity_poly.entity_id
_entity_poly.type
_entity_poly.pdbx_seq_one_letter_code
_entity_poly.pdbx_strand_id
1 'polypeptide(L)'
;MAHPIFEKIKMLPESYSEGMYQGRKYGITKNSFNQGNSFKVYAEELGGTDFISLNYYRTKSQGLLKPCEMPEQKVIDFLENVSLVKSEQNVNIDRSNV
;
A
#
# COMPACT_ATOMS: atom_id res chain seq x y z
N MET A 1 -12.13 -10.20 15.79
CA MET A 1 -11.64 -10.60 14.45
C MET A 1 -10.95 -9.39 13.81
N ALA A 2 -9.83 -9.59 13.11
CA ALA A 2 -9.24 -8.50 12.34
C ALA A 2 -10.17 -8.16 11.15
N HIS A 3 -10.26 -6.88 10.78
CA HIS A 3 -11.02 -6.46 9.60
C HIS A 3 -10.41 -7.13 8.35
N PRO A 4 -11.19 -7.65 7.38
CA PRO A 4 -10.65 -8.36 6.21
C PRO A 4 -9.56 -7.59 5.45
N ILE A 5 -9.69 -6.26 5.46
CA ILE A 5 -8.74 -5.33 4.84
C ILE A 5 -7.33 -5.37 5.44
N PHE A 6 -7.17 -5.87 6.67
CA PHE A 6 -5.89 -5.96 7.34
C PHE A 6 -4.87 -6.79 6.57
N GLU A 7 -5.28 -7.94 6.05
CA GLU A 7 -4.39 -8.81 5.29
C GLU A 7 -3.96 -8.15 3.97
N LYS A 8 -4.85 -7.38 3.34
CA LYS A 8 -4.52 -6.58 2.15
C LYS A 8 -3.46 -5.53 2.46
N ILE A 9 -3.60 -4.79 3.56
CA ILE A 9 -2.60 -3.80 4.00
C ILE A 9 -1.25 -4.48 4.28
N LYS A 10 -1.25 -5.68 4.88
CA LYS A 10 -0.01 -6.43 5.14
C LYS A 10 0.70 -6.89 3.87
N MET A 11 -0.03 -7.16 2.80
CA MET A 11 0.54 -7.58 1.51
C MET A 11 1.27 -6.44 0.78
N LEU A 12 0.94 -5.18 1.09
CA LEU A 12 1.69 -4.04 0.56
C LEU A 12 3.13 -4.06 1.11
N PRO A 13 4.18 -3.83 0.31
CA PRO A 13 5.54 -3.71 0.79
C PRO A 13 5.70 -2.55 1.78
N GLU A 14 6.68 -2.65 2.67
CA GLU A 14 7.07 -1.50 3.49
C GLU A 14 7.78 -0.45 2.63
N SER A 15 7.66 0.82 2.99
CA SER A 15 8.16 1.96 2.22
C SER A 15 7.48 2.06 0.85
N TYR A 16 8.22 2.46 -0.19
CA TYR A 16 7.67 2.71 -1.53
C TYR A 16 7.55 1.43 -2.35
N SER A 17 6.46 1.33 -3.09
CA SER A 17 6.19 0.33 -4.12
C SER A 17 5.31 0.94 -5.20
N GLU A 18 5.13 0.25 -6.32
CA GLU A 18 4.22 0.68 -7.38
C GLU A 18 3.15 -0.39 -7.59
N GLY A 19 1.95 0.05 -7.97
CA GLY A 19 0.84 -0.84 -8.27
C GLY A 19 -0.07 -0.31 -9.36
N MET A 20 -0.84 -1.22 -9.95
CA MET A 20 -1.89 -0.90 -10.91
C MET A 20 -3.26 -1.03 -10.23
N TYR A 21 -4.09 -0.01 -10.38
CA TYR A 21 -5.46 0.04 -9.90
C TYR A 21 -6.35 0.74 -10.93
N GLN A 22 -7.45 0.10 -11.34
CA GLN A 22 -8.38 0.60 -12.38
C GLN A 22 -7.68 1.08 -13.66
N GLY A 23 -6.64 0.35 -14.11
CA GLY A 23 -5.87 0.69 -15.30
C GLY A 23 -4.89 1.85 -15.15
N ARG A 24 -4.76 2.44 -13.95
CA ARG A 24 -3.85 3.55 -13.64
C ARG A 24 -2.71 3.07 -12.75
N LYS A 25 -1.55 3.71 -12.90
CA LYS A 25 -0.36 3.40 -12.12
C LYS A 25 -0.30 4.29 -10.87
N TYR A 26 -0.06 3.67 -9.72
CA TYR A 26 0.04 4.33 -8.42
C TYR A 26 1.42 4.12 -7.81
N GLY A 27 1.97 5.18 -7.22
CA GLY A 27 3.04 5.09 -6.24
C GLY A 27 2.41 4.86 -4.87
N ILE A 28 2.84 3.84 -4.14
CA ILE A 28 2.23 3.39 -2.89
C ILE A 28 3.31 3.38 -1.81
N THR A 29 3.06 4.14 -0.74
CA THR A 29 3.89 4.17 0.45
C THR A 29 3.14 3.59 1.63
N LYS A 30 3.70 2.54 2.25
CA LYS A 30 3.20 2.00 3.53
C LYS A 30 4.26 2.19 4.62
N ASN A 31 3.82 2.72 5.75
CA ASN A 31 4.62 2.76 6.98
C ASN A 31 3.93 1.99 8.10
N SER A 32 4.67 1.09 8.74
CA SER A 32 4.24 0.32 9.90
C SER A 32 4.77 0.97 11.18
N PHE A 33 3.90 1.13 12.17
CA PHE A 33 4.22 1.72 13.48
C PHE A 33 3.78 0.80 14.61
N ASN A 34 4.20 1.12 15.84
CA ASN A 34 3.77 0.41 17.05
C ASN A 34 3.94 -1.11 16.94
N GLN A 35 5.09 -1.57 16.42
CA GLN A 35 5.38 -3.00 16.20
C GLN A 35 4.35 -3.70 15.30
N GLY A 36 3.88 -3.02 14.26
CA GLY A 36 2.88 -3.55 13.33
C GLY A 36 1.45 -3.53 13.86
N ASN A 37 1.18 -2.76 14.93
CA ASN A 37 -0.18 -2.53 15.41
C ASN A 37 -0.86 -1.33 14.74
N SER A 38 -0.15 -0.53 13.97
CA SER A 38 -0.76 0.53 13.18
C SER A 38 -0.02 0.75 11.87
N PHE A 39 -0.75 1.15 10.84
CA PHE A 39 -0.23 1.36 9.49
C PHE A 39 -0.71 2.69 8.96
N LYS A 40 0.15 3.40 8.24
CA LYS A 40 -0.23 4.52 7.38
C LYS A 40 -0.01 4.07 5.94
N VAL A 41 -1.00 4.28 5.08
CA VAL A 41 -0.86 4.04 3.64
C VAL A 41 -1.21 5.33 2.92
N TYR A 42 -0.36 5.72 1.99
CA TYR A 42 -0.62 6.77 1.02
C TYR A 42 -0.32 6.22 -0.37
N ALA A 43 -1.25 6.40 -1.30
CA ALA A 43 -1.03 6.07 -2.70
C ALA A 43 -1.48 7.24 -3.57
N GLU A 44 -0.69 7.58 -4.58
CA GLU A 44 -0.98 8.65 -5.53
C GLU A 44 -0.86 8.13 -6.96
N GLU A 45 -1.76 8.58 -7.83
CA GLU A 45 -1.72 8.28 -9.25
C GLU A 45 -0.50 8.97 -9.88
N LEU A 46 0.40 8.21 -10.51
CA LEU A 46 1.65 8.74 -11.10
C LEU A 46 1.45 9.52 -12.41
N GLY A 47 0.21 9.61 -12.90
CA GLY A 47 -0.15 10.31 -14.13
C GLY A 47 -1.42 11.16 -14.01
N GLY A 48 -1.88 11.41 -12.79
CA GLY A 48 -3.12 12.12 -12.54
C GLY A 48 -3.12 12.80 -11.17
N THR A 49 -4.32 13.09 -10.67
CA THR A 49 -4.52 13.78 -9.39
C THR A 49 -5.26 12.92 -8.38
N ASP A 50 -5.52 11.65 -8.70
CA ASP A 50 -6.20 10.76 -7.76
C ASP A 50 -5.24 10.27 -6.68
N PHE A 51 -5.78 10.06 -5.47
CA PHE A 51 -5.02 9.56 -4.35
C PHE A 51 -5.89 8.78 -3.35
N ILE A 52 -5.20 7.95 -2.58
CA ILE A 52 -5.74 7.14 -1.48
C ILE A 52 -4.90 7.42 -0.24
N SER A 53 -5.55 7.72 0.88
CA SER A 53 -4.85 7.92 2.14
C SER A 53 -5.66 7.35 3.30
N LEU A 54 -4.99 6.59 4.17
CA LEU A 54 -5.60 5.98 5.34
C LEU A 54 -4.59 5.78 6.47
N ASN A 55 -5.15 5.67 7.68
CA ASN A 55 -4.52 5.01 8.81
C ASN A 55 -5.32 3.75 9.16
N TYR A 56 -4.62 2.70 9.62
CA TYR A 56 -5.24 1.51 10.17
C TYR A 56 -4.67 1.24 11.55
N TYR A 57 -5.54 0.94 12.51
CA TYR A 57 -5.17 0.64 13.89
C TYR A 57 -5.69 -0.73 14.29
N ARG A 58 -4.81 -1.56 14.84
CA ARG A 58 -5.17 -2.82 15.48
C ARG A 58 -5.39 -2.57 16.96
N THR A 59 -6.62 -2.78 17.41
CA THR A 59 -6.97 -2.73 18.84
C THR A 59 -7.11 -4.15 19.38
N LYS A 60 -7.28 -4.30 20.70
CA LYS A 60 -7.47 -5.60 21.35
C LYS A 60 -8.73 -6.33 20.88
N SER A 61 -9.76 -5.60 20.42
CA SER A 61 -11.06 -6.15 20.03
C SER A 61 -11.29 -6.15 18.52
N GLN A 62 -10.78 -5.14 17.80
CA GLN A 62 -11.06 -4.96 16.36
C GLN A 62 -9.97 -4.19 15.60
N GLY A 63 -10.06 -4.27 14.27
CA GLY A 63 -9.38 -3.37 13.35
C GLY A 63 -10.17 -2.09 13.14
N LEU A 64 -9.49 -0.95 13.08
CA LEU A 64 -10.10 0.35 12.81
C LEU A 64 -9.44 0.97 11.58
N LEU A 65 -10.18 1.02 10.47
CA LEU A 65 -9.80 1.74 9.25
C LEU A 65 -10.20 3.21 9.37
N LYS A 66 -9.30 4.12 9.01
CA LYS A 66 -9.50 5.58 9.05
C LYS A 66 -9.01 6.21 7.75
N PRO A 67 -9.87 6.34 6.74
CA PRO A 67 -9.59 7.15 5.55
C PRO A 67 -9.32 8.61 5.92
N CYS A 68 -8.46 9.28 5.15
CA CYS A 68 -8.23 10.71 5.25
C CYS A 68 -8.94 11.40 4.06
N GLU A 69 -9.93 12.25 4.33
CA GLU A 69 -10.55 13.14 3.33
C GLU A 69 -11.30 12.42 2.18
N MET A 70 -11.61 11.13 2.33
CA MET A 70 -12.28 10.34 1.29
C MET A 70 -13.19 9.24 1.85
N PRO A 71 -14.13 8.71 1.05
CA PRO A 71 -15.00 7.63 1.47
C PRO A 71 -14.25 6.34 1.80
N GLU A 72 -14.69 5.63 2.83
CA GLU A 72 -14.12 4.33 3.23
C GLU A 72 -14.19 3.29 2.12
N GLN A 73 -15.30 3.27 1.36
CA GLN A 73 -15.47 2.33 0.25
C GLN A 73 -14.40 2.49 -0.84
N LYS A 74 -13.95 3.73 -1.11
CA LYS A 74 -12.89 4.00 -2.08
C LYS A 74 -11.57 3.38 -1.62
N VAL A 75 -11.27 3.52 -0.33
CA VAL A 75 -10.07 2.95 0.29
C VAL A 75 -10.11 1.43 0.25
N ILE A 76 -11.26 0.83 0.59
CA ILE A 76 -11.44 -0.63 0.56
C ILE A 76 -11.27 -1.16 -0.87
N ASP A 77 -11.97 -0.55 -1.84
CA ASP A 77 -11.89 -0.96 -3.24
C ASP A 77 -10.45 -0.90 -3.78
N PHE A 78 -9.71 0.15 -3.44
CA PHE A 78 -8.30 0.25 -3.77
C PHE A 78 -7.47 -0.90 -3.19
N LEU A 79 -7.56 -1.13 -1.88
CA LEU A 79 -6.76 -2.15 -1.21
C LEU A 79 -7.10 -3.58 -1.66
N GLU A 80 -8.35 -3.82 -2.08
CA GLU A 80 -8.78 -5.12 -2.58
C GLU A 80 -8.30 -5.41 -4.00
N ASN A 81 -8.20 -4.36 -4.84
CA ASN A 81 -7.99 -4.50 -6.28
C ASN A 81 -6.62 -4.01 -6.78
N VAL A 82 -5.82 -3.36 -5.94
CA VAL A 82 -4.47 -2.94 -6.34
C VAL A 82 -3.57 -4.15 -6.54
N SER A 83 -2.86 -4.17 -7.67
CA SER A 83 -1.90 -5.21 -8.02
C SER A 83 -0.50 -4.64 -8.06
N LEU A 84 0.42 -5.18 -7.25
CA LEU A 84 1.79 -4.68 -7.16
C LEU A 84 2.56 -4.99 -8.45
N VAL A 85 3.27 -3.99 -8.95
CA VAL A 85 4.24 -4.16 -10.04
C VAL A 85 5.53 -4.68 -9.43
N LYS A 86 6.10 -5.75 -10.00
CA LYS A 86 7.43 -6.23 -9.58
C LYS A 86 8.46 -5.18 -9.97
N SER A 87 9.26 -4.70 -9.01
CA SER A 87 10.47 -3.95 -9.34
C SER A 87 11.47 -4.90 -10.00
N GLU A 88 11.89 -4.59 -11.22
CA GLU A 88 13.06 -5.24 -11.82
C GLU A 88 14.28 -4.80 -11.03
N GLN A 89 14.81 -5.67 -10.17
CA GLN A 89 16.12 -5.44 -9.58
C GLN A 89 17.16 -5.60 -10.69
N ASN A 90 17.84 -4.50 -11.04
CA ASN A 90 19.00 -4.52 -11.91
C ASN A 90 20.02 -5.53 -11.37
N VAL A 91 20.18 -6.64 -12.07
CA VAL A 91 21.29 -7.57 -11.88
C VAL A 91 22.56 -6.80 -12.27
N ASN A 92 23.38 -6.44 -11.28
CA ASN A 92 24.74 -5.98 -11.51
C ASN A 92 25.52 -7.12 -12.19
N ILE A 93 25.71 -7.03 -13.51
CA ILE A 93 26.68 -7.87 -14.22
C ILE A 93 28.05 -7.38 -13.78
N ASP A 94 28.69 -8.16 -12.92
CA ASP A 94 30.10 -8.03 -12.59
C ASP A 94 30.93 -8.11 -13.90
N ARG A 95 31.59 -7.02 -14.25
CA ARG A 95 32.52 -6.92 -15.39
C ARG A 95 33.96 -7.22 -14.96
N SER A 96 34.19 -8.27 -14.19
CA SER A 96 35.54 -8.79 -14.00
C SER A 96 35.92 -9.74 -15.15
N ASN A 97 36.30 -9.12 -16.28
CA ASN A 97 37.16 -9.73 -17.30
C ASN A 97 37.94 -8.61 -17.99
N VAL A 98 39.02 -8.17 -17.32
CA VAL A 98 40.22 -7.58 -17.91
C VAL A 98 41.41 -8.14 -17.15
#